data_AF-A0A2S7R1N5-F1
#
_entry.id   AF-A0A2S7R1N5-F1
#
_cell.length_a   1.000
_cell.length_b   1.000
_cell.length_c   1.000
_cell.angle_alpha   90.00
_cell.angle_beta   90.00
_cell.angle_gamma   90.00
#
_symmetry.space_group_name_H-M   'P 1'
#
loop_
_entity.id
_entity.type
_entity.pdbx_description
1 polymer ?
#
loop_
_entity_poly.entity_id
_entity_poly.type
_entity_poly.pdbx_seq_one_letter_code
_entity_poly.pdbx_strand_id
1 'polypeptide(L)'
;MAKAQAVDSTPTEIVFIKWATPEDSGEEDGGNEEEEQVLPGSLKEILDGIANAKTKAVNGALMNKSFTFEEGRRIINETSKPFLQTMDEARQKFVDDGKLAEEEAKAILGVDDYTKKETRESRRHLQKALNKIRGKGILQYRRWAKVLTKLELQQQITETSKPFEERIDKCRAFYEKNRPLTAEEVKAITPTIGNAEEDSGRGENDEGPKGKDKDAENNVAAPSRVVPDKGFPVTKLGWQKFVELKREVDKRDQDLHGMYIYIDFTGYGIKELAEFDTVIFKKDISPVKKWAIVEALTLYLRMGGHILLMMTDDSEGTSEVLDMLGIMSLTALEMLYEIGSIGTISPLRDNIAILTLFFLNFMLNVAIDFKLRCLSEIVRTTEAYDIALTPSDKVGCIDHEEFDIIRQLGKFTKKAARISWKTGYPKFKRKHPGGNTYDITLMPEKKRASHKFGNMGDDDSNSDTDSHSHSDSNPDSD
;
A
#
# COMPACT_ATOMS: atom_id res chain seq x y z
N MET A 1 29.24 23.95 -27.82
CA MET A 1 27.86 23.86 -28.33
C MET A 1 27.43 22.40 -28.34
N ALA A 2 26.74 21.94 -27.30
CA ALA A 2 26.21 20.58 -27.22
C ALA A 2 24.92 20.51 -28.03
N LYS A 3 24.81 19.51 -28.93
CA LYS A 3 23.59 19.24 -29.69
C LYS A 3 22.45 18.96 -28.70
N ALA A 4 21.38 19.75 -28.77
CA ALA A 4 20.12 19.45 -28.14
C ALA A 4 19.67 18.05 -28.60
N GLN A 5 19.60 17.12 -27.65
CA GLN A 5 19.03 15.80 -27.89
C GLN A 5 17.57 16.05 -28.27
N ALA A 6 17.15 15.55 -29.43
CA ALA A 6 15.78 15.71 -29.90
C ALA A 6 14.83 15.21 -28.81
N VAL A 7 14.05 16.12 -28.24
CA VAL A 7 12.96 15.79 -27.32
C VAL A 7 12.01 14.91 -28.12
N ASP A 8 11.88 13.65 -27.70
CA ASP A 8 10.94 12.69 -28.25
C ASP A 8 9.53 13.27 -28.02
N SER A 9 9.01 13.99 -29.03
CA SER A 9 7.83 14.85 -28.92
C SER A 9 6.53 14.07 -29.11
N THR A 10 6.59 12.74 -29.17
CA THR A 10 5.41 11.89 -29.17
C THR A 10 4.66 12.04 -27.84
N PRO A 11 3.37 12.39 -27.86
CA PRO A 11 2.56 12.46 -26.64
C PRO A 11 2.61 11.13 -25.89
N THR A 12 3.00 11.15 -24.61
CA THR A 12 2.98 9.94 -23.78
C THR A 12 1.54 9.52 -23.53
N GLU A 13 1.14 8.38 -24.11
CA GLU A 13 -0.22 7.83 -23.96
C GLU A 13 -0.40 7.27 -22.54
N ILE A 14 -1.41 7.77 -21.83
CA ILE A 14 -1.80 7.30 -20.49
C ILE A 14 -2.95 6.30 -20.60
N VAL A 15 -2.77 5.14 -19.99
CA VAL A 15 -3.77 4.09 -19.80
C VAL A 15 -4.20 4.10 -18.33
N PHE A 16 -5.47 3.83 -18.05
CA PHE A 16 -5.95 3.73 -16.68
C PHE A 16 -6.15 2.28 -16.31
N ILE A 17 -5.50 1.85 -15.23
CA ILE A 17 -5.61 0.50 -14.71
C ILE A 17 -6.53 0.52 -13.50
N LYS A 18 -7.62 -0.23 -13.56
CA LYS A 18 -8.46 -0.48 -12.40
C LYS A 18 -7.91 -1.67 -11.66
N TRP A 19 -7.60 -1.50 -10.39
CA TRP A 19 -7.38 -2.62 -9.50
C TRP A 19 -8.73 -3.19 -9.05
N ALA A 20 -8.75 -4.50 -8.79
CA ALA A 20 -9.72 -5.01 -7.83
C ALA A 20 -9.41 -4.28 -6.51
N THR A 21 -10.36 -3.52 -5.97
CA THR A 21 -10.17 -2.87 -4.68
C THR A 21 -9.92 -3.96 -3.63
N PRO A 22 -8.80 -3.92 -2.90
CA PRO A 22 -8.73 -4.62 -1.63
C PRO A 22 -9.82 -4.00 -0.76
N GLU A 23 -10.72 -4.82 -0.28
CA GLU A 23 -11.38 -4.50 0.98
C GLU A 23 -10.26 -4.42 2.03
N ASP A 24 -10.23 -3.33 2.80
CA ASP A 24 -9.38 -3.05 3.99
C ASP A 24 -7.89 -2.75 3.74
N SER A 25 -7.25 -1.71 4.30
CA SER A 25 -7.30 -0.97 5.57
C SER A 25 -6.85 0.49 5.26
N GLY A 26 -7.21 1.60 5.92
CA GLY A 26 -7.52 1.86 7.32
C GLY A 26 -6.46 2.81 7.90
N GLU A 27 -6.44 4.08 7.47
CA GLU A 27 -5.72 5.20 8.15
C GLU A 27 -6.36 5.47 9.53
N GLU A 28 -5.62 6.12 10.44
CA GLU A 28 -6.20 6.85 11.56
C GLU A 28 -5.56 8.24 11.76
N ASP A 29 -6.39 9.22 12.09
CA ASP A 29 -6.22 9.90 13.39
C ASP A 29 -7.60 10.39 13.84
N GLY A 30 -7.72 10.67 15.14
CA GLY A 30 -8.83 10.90 16.06
C GLY A 30 -9.74 12.13 16.15
N GLY A 31 -11.00 11.83 16.42
CA GLY A 31 -12.04 12.76 16.79
C GLY A 31 -12.57 12.31 18.12
N ASN A 32 -12.59 13.22 19.08
CA ASN A 32 -13.31 13.06 20.33
C ASN A 32 -14.77 12.72 20.03
N GLU A 33 -15.11 11.45 20.18
CA GLU A 33 -16.48 11.03 20.42
C GLU A 33 -16.60 10.80 21.92
N GLU A 34 -17.69 11.31 22.50
CA GLU A 34 -18.05 11.14 23.90
C GLU A 34 -17.96 9.65 24.24
N GLU A 35 -16.95 9.27 25.04
CA GLU A 35 -16.80 7.89 25.47
C GLU A 35 -18.09 7.52 26.21
N GLU A 36 -18.77 6.50 25.68
CA GLU A 36 -19.89 5.87 26.35
C GLU A 36 -19.44 5.58 27.78
N GLN A 37 -19.98 6.34 28.74
CA GLN A 37 -19.52 6.29 30.13
C GLN A 37 -19.90 4.92 30.68
N VAL A 38 -18.96 3.98 30.58
CA VAL A 38 -19.12 2.66 31.16
C VAL A 38 -19.17 2.85 32.67
N LEU A 39 -20.32 2.59 33.26
CA LEU A 39 -20.49 2.71 34.70
C LEU A 39 -19.52 1.75 35.41
N PRO A 40 -18.73 2.23 36.39
CA PRO A 40 -17.83 1.38 37.15
C PRO A 40 -18.57 0.20 37.79
N GLY A 41 -18.06 -1.01 37.58
CA GLY A 41 -18.65 -2.25 38.06
C GLY A 41 -19.79 -2.80 37.20
N SER A 42 -20.05 -2.21 36.01
CA SER A 42 -21.01 -2.78 35.06
C SER A 42 -20.50 -4.10 34.45
N LEU A 43 -21.43 -4.95 34.01
CA LEU A 43 -21.08 -6.18 33.29
C LEU A 43 -20.24 -5.87 32.03
N LYS A 44 -20.53 -4.75 31.35
CA LYS A 44 -19.80 -4.29 30.17
C LYS A 44 -18.32 -4.01 30.47
N GLU A 45 -18.01 -3.28 31.54
CA GLU A 45 -16.63 -3.00 31.96
C GLU A 45 -15.85 -4.29 32.23
N ILE A 46 -16.47 -5.23 32.95
CA ILE A 46 -15.87 -6.51 33.30
C ILE A 46 -15.58 -7.32 32.04
N LEU A 47 -16.55 -7.42 31.13
CA LEU A 47 -16.38 -8.17 29.88
C LEU A 47 -15.35 -7.53 28.95
N ASP A 48 -15.27 -6.20 28.89
CA ASP A 48 -14.25 -5.48 28.13
C ASP A 48 -12.84 -5.73 28.72
N GLY A 49 -12.71 -5.70 30.04
CA GLY A 49 -11.46 -6.06 30.73
C GLY A 49 -11.00 -7.50 30.43
N ILE A 50 -11.93 -8.46 30.41
CA ILE A 50 -11.64 -9.85 30.03
C ILE A 50 -11.26 -9.94 28.55
N ALA A 51 -11.92 -9.19 27.66
CA ALA A 51 -11.60 -9.15 26.23
C ALA A 51 -10.18 -8.60 25.99
N ASN A 52 -9.79 -7.54 26.69
CA ASN A 52 -8.43 -6.98 26.65
C ASN A 52 -7.37 -7.98 27.12
N ALA A 53 -7.64 -8.66 28.23
CA ALA A 53 -6.74 -9.69 28.76
C ALA A 53 -6.58 -10.86 27.77
N LYS A 54 -7.69 -11.28 27.13
CA LYS A 54 -7.69 -12.30 26.07
C LYS A 54 -6.81 -11.88 24.90
N THR A 55 -7.02 -10.69 24.34
CA THR A 55 -6.25 -10.18 23.20
C THR A 55 -4.76 -10.09 23.53
N LYS A 56 -4.40 -9.59 24.71
CA LYS A 56 -3.00 -9.55 25.17
C LYS A 56 -2.38 -10.93 25.30
N ALA A 57 -3.11 -11.92 25.83
CA ALA A 57 -2.64 -13.29 25.96
C ALA A 57 -2.44 -13.96 24.60
N VAL A 58 -3.39 -13.78 23.68
CA VAL A 58 -3.29 -14.27 22.29
C VAL A 58 -2.08 -13.65 21.58
N ASN A 59 -1.94 -12.33 21.62
CA ASN A 59 -0.80 -11.65 21.02
C ASN A 59 0.52 -12.13 21.63
N GLY A 60 0.59 -12.29 22.96
CA GLY A 60 1.77 -12.84 23.63
C GLY A 60 2.11 -14.27 23.21
N ALA A 61 1.10 -15.13 22.98
CA ALA A 61 1.29 -16.50 22.52
C ALA A 61 1.73 -16.59 21.05
N LEU A 62 1.36 -15.60 20.24
CA LEU A 62 1.74 -15.49 18.82
C LEU A 62 3.11 -14.83 18.62
N MET A 63 3.62 -14.08 19.60
CA MET A 63 4.94 -13.44 19.53
C MET A 63 6.09 -14.47 19.66
N ASN A 64 7.17 -14.25 18.89
CA ASN A 64 8.47 -14.97 18.95
C ASN A 64 8.55 -16.39 18.37
N LYS A 65 7.60 -16.82 17.55
CA LYS A 65 7.65 -18.13 16.88
C LYS A 65 7.05 -18.04 15.47
N SER A 66 7.64 -18.74 14.52
CA SER A 66 7.00 -19.02 13.23
C SER A 66 5.99 -20.14 13.44
N PHE A 67 4.79 -19.97 12.87
CA PHE A 67 3.73 -20.97 12.92
C PHE A 67 3.10 -21.12 11.54
N THR A 68 2.54 -22.29 11.26
CA THR A 68 1.58 -22.45 10.16
C THR A 68 0.24 -21.78 10.51
N PHE A 69 -0.59 -21.54 9.50
CA PHE A 69 -1.89 -20.91 9.68
C PHE A 69 -2.83 -21.74 10.59
N GLU A 70 -2.84 -23.06 10.43
CA GLU A 70 -3.61 -23.98 11.27
C GLU A 70 -3.13 -23.97 12.73
N GLU A 71 -1.82 -23.92 12.96
CA GLU A 71 -1.23 -23.82 14.29
C GLU A 71 -1.57 -22.48 14.96
N GLY A 72 -1.48 -21.37 14.22
CA GLY A 72 -1.89 -20.05 14.70
C GLY A 72 -3.36 -20.05 15.14
N ARG A 73 -4.25 -20.62 14.33
CA ARG A 73 -5.67 -20.76 14.68
C ARG A 73 -5.87 -21.62 15.93
N ARG A 74 -5.15 -22.75 16.05
CA ARG A 74 -5.22 -23.61 17.24
C ARG A 74 -4.79 -22.84 18.49
N ILE A 75 -3.67 -22.11 18.43
CA ILE A 75 -3.15 -21.29 19.53
C ILE A 75 -4.15 -20.22 19.94
N ILE A 76 -4.77 -19.52 18.98
CA ILE A 76 -5.80 -18.51 19.27
C ILE A 76 -6.98 -19.16 20.00
N ASN A 77 -7.49 -20.30 19.51
CA ASN A 77 -8.63 -20.99 20.12
C ASN A 77 -8.31 -21.52 21.52
N GLU A 78 -7.16 -22.17 21.70
CA GLU A 78 -6.72 -22.72 22.99
C GLU A 78 -6.48 -21.60 24.01
N THR A 79 -5.84 -20.52 23.59
CA THR A 79 -5.56 -19.36 24.45
C THR A 79 -6.84 -18.60 24.81
N SER A 80 -7.82 -18.52 23.90
CA SER A 80 -9.08 -17.79 24.12
C SER A 80 -10.09 -18.53 25.00
N LYS A 81 -10.07 -19.86 25.00
CA LYS A 81 -11.02 -20.72 25.72
C LYS A 81 -11.24 -20.34 27.19
N PRO A 82 -10.21 -20.16 28.04
CA PRO A 82 -10.43 -19.80 29.44
C PRO A 82 -11.13 -18.44 29.60
N PHE A 83 -10.81 -17.47 28.74
CA PHE A 83 -11.44 -16.15 28.81
C PHE A 83 -12.93 -16.18 28.44
N LEU A 84 -13.32 -17.02 27.47
CA LEU A 84 -14.73 -17.21 27.13
C LEU A 84 -15.52 -17.79 28.32
N GLN A 85 -14.94 -18.77 29.01
CA GLN A 85 -15.55 -19.32 30.24
C GLN A 85 -15.71 -18.26 31.32
N THR A 86 -14.67 -17.43 31.56
CA THR A 86 -14.74 -16.34 32.52
C THR A 86 -15.79 -15.28 32.14
N MET A 87 -16.00 -15.01 30.85
CA MET A 87 -17.07 -14.12 30.39
C MET A 87 -18.45 -14.69 30.70
N ASP A 88 -18.67 -15.99 30.49
CA ASP A 88 -19.95 -16.64 30.78
C ASP A 88 -20.23 -16.71 32.29
N GLU A 89 -19.21 -16.98 33.10
CA GLU A 89 -19.31 -16.92 34.57
C GLU A 89 -19.67 -15.50 35.04
N ALA A 90 -19.08 -14.47 34.44
CA ALA A 90 -19.41 -13.08 34.75
C ALA A 90 -20.86 -12.74 34.40
N ARG A 91 -21.36 -13.20 33.24
CA ARG A 91 -22.77 -13.03 32.85
C ARG A 91 -23.70 -13.72 33.84
N GLN A 92 -23.44 -15.00 34.15
CA GLN A 92 -24.27 -15.79 35.06
C GLN A 92 -24.35 -15.14 36.44
N LYS A 93 -23.25 -14.59 36.95
CA LYS A 93 -23.24 -13.87 38.23
C LYS A 93 -24.19 -12.67 38.26
N PHE A 94 -24.29 -11.90 37.17
CA PHE A 94 -25.24 -10.78 37.09
C PHE A 94 -26.70 -11.25 37.02
N VAL A 95 -26.95 -12.41 36.43
CA VAL A 95 -28.28 -13.05 36.40
C VAL A 95 -28.67 -13.57 37.78
N ASP A 96 -27.76 -14.28 38.45
CA ASP A 96 -27.99 -14.83 39.79
C ASP A 96 -28.19 -13.73 40.84
N ASP A 97 -27.49 -12.60 40.69
CA ASP A 97 -27.67 -11.39 41.51
C ASP A 97 -29.01 -10.67 41.23
N GLY A 98 -29.78 -11.09 40.23
CA GLY A 98 -31.03 -10.46 39.80
C GLY A 98 -30.84 -9.07 39.18
N LYS A 99 -29.63 -8.74 38.72
CA LYS A 99 -29.30 -7.44 38.12
C LYS A 99 -29.71 -7.33 36.66
N LEU A 100 -29.73 -8.45 35.95
CA LEU A 100 -30.08 -8.55 34.53
C LEU A 100 -30.85 -9.85 34.27
N ALA A 101 -31.74 -9.84 33.27
CA ALA A 101 -32.28 -11.09 32.74
C ALA A 101 -31.21 -11.87 31.97
N GLU A 102 -31.38 -13.19 31.84
CA GLU A 102 -30.43 -14.06 31.12
C GLU A 102 -30.19 -13.60 29.67
N GLU A 103 -31.25 -13.20 28.97
CA GLU A 103 -31.17 -12.70 27.60
C GLU A 103 -30.44 -11.34 27.51
N GLU A 104 -30.64 -10.46 28.49
CA GLU A 104 -29.96 -9.16 28.56
C GLU A 104 -28.46 -9.34 28.83
N ALA A 105 -28.10 -10.25 29.74
CA ALA A 105 -26.70 -10.57 30.05
C ALA A 105 -25.99 -11.21 28.85
N LYS A 106 -26.66 -12.09 28.09
CA LYS A 106 -26.15 -12.69 26.85
C LYS A 106 -25.96 -11.67 25.74
N ALA A 107 -26.84 -10.68 25.63
CA ALA A 107 -26.74 -9.61 24.63
C ALA A 107 -25.53 -8.69 24.84
N ILE A 108 -25.02 -8.58 26.07
CA ILE A 108 -23.83 -7.76 26.37
C ILE A 108 -22.55 -8.54 25.97
N LEU A 109 -21.84 -7.99 25.00
CA LEU A 109 -20.57 -8.51 24.50
C LEU A 109 -19.39 -7.69 25.05
N GLY A 110 -18.32 -8.39 25.44
CA GLY A 110 -17.03 -7.78 25.74
C GLY A 110 -16.31 -7.42 24.45
N VAL A 111 -15.78 -6.20 24.39
CA VAL A 111 -15.05 -5.65 23.24
C VAL A 111 -13.72 -5.12 23.75
N ASP A 112 -12.62 -5.55 23.13
CA ASP A 112 -11.29 -5.09 23.48
C ASP A 112 -11.04 -3.65 22.99
N ASP A 113 -10.04 -3.00 23.56
CA ASP A 113 -9.71 -1.58 23.33
C ASP A 113 -9.32 -1.31 21.88
N TYR A 114 -8.69 -2.26 21.21
CA TYR A 114 -8.35 -2.13 19.79
C TYR A 114 -9.62 -2.14 18.94
N THR A 115 -10.51 -3.12 19.13
CA THR A 115 -11.79 -3.16 18.41
C THR A 115 -12.64 -1.92 18.71
N LYS A 116 -12.68 -1.44 19.97
CA LYS A 116 -13.37 -0.19 20.33
C LYS A 116 -12.80 1.01 19.57
N LYS A 117 -11.47 1.11 19.49
CA LYS A 117 -10.76 2.17 18.77
C LYS A 117 -11.11 2.14 17.27
N GLU A 118 -11.03 0.95 16.66
CA GLU A 118 -11.37 0.76 15.24
C GLU A 118 -12.84 1.10 14.94
N THR A 119 -13.78 0.71 15.82
CA THR A 119 -15.19 1.10 15.70
C THR A 119 -15.33 2.63 15.76
N ARG A 120 -14.65 3.32 16.70
CA ARG A 120 -14.68 4.79 16.79
C ARG A 120 -14.15 5.46 15.52
N GLU A 121 -13.01 5.03 14.98
CA GLU A 121 -12.51 5.59 13.72
C GLU A 121 -13.44 5.30 12.56
N SER A 122 -14.03 4.10 12.51
CA SER A 122 -14.99 3.74 11.49
C SER A 122 -16.21 4.66 11.52
N ARG A 123 -16.73 4.99 12.71
CA ARG A 123 -17.80 6.00 12.87
C ARG A 123 -17.34 7.37 12.41
N ARG A 124 -16.16 7.82 12.83
CA ARG A 124 -15.59 9.11 12.42
C ARG A 124 -15.43 9.21 10.90
N HIS A 125 -14.89 8.17 10.27
CA HIS A 125 -14.66 8.12 8.83
C HIS A 125 -15.97 8.09 8.06
N LEU A 126 -16.96 7.31 8.52
CA LEU A 126 -18.30 7.32 7.95
C LEU A 126 -18.94 8.71 8.06
N GLN A 127 -18.88 9.36 9.24
CA GLN A 127 -19.42 10.71 9.45
C GLN A 127 -18.76 11.73 8.52
N LYS A 128 -17.41 11.72 8.42
CA LYS A 128 -16.66 12.58 7.48
C LYS A 128 -17.08 12.33 6.03
N ALA A 129 -17.22 11.07 5.62
CA ALA A 129 -17.62 10.68 4.28
C ALA A 129 -19.04 11.17 3.95
N LEU A 130 -19.99 10.96 4.87
CA LEU A 130 -21.38 11.41 4.73
C LEU A 130 -21.47 12.95 4.67
N ASN A 131 -20.73 13.66 5.52
CA ASN A 131 -20.65 15.12 5.50
C ASN A 131 -20.09 15.64 4.16
N LYS A 132 -19.06 14.98 3.60
CA LYS A 132 -18.48 15.32 2.29
C LYS A 132 -19.44 15.09 1.14
N ILE A 133 -20.21 13.99 1.17
CA ILE A 133 -21.25 13.71 0.15
C ILE A 133 -22.34 14.78 0.22
N ARG A 134 -22.82 15.10 1.42
CA ARG A 134 -23.86 16.12 1.63
C ARG A 134 -23.41 17.54 1.26
N GLY A 135 -22.20 17.92 1.65
CA GLY A 135 -21.61 19.24 1.34
C GLY A 135 -21.50 19.51 -0.17
N LYS A 136 -21.15 18.48 -0.95
CA LYS A 136 -21.14 18.57 -2.43
C LYS A 136 -22.53 18.79 -3.02
N GLY A 137 -23.55 18.14 -2.45
CA GLY A 137 -24.95 18.37 -2.82
C GLY A 137 -25.38 19.81 -2.55
N ILE A 138 -25.08 20.35 -1.37
CA ILE A 138 -25.44 21.73 -0.98
C ILE A 138 -24.79 22.78 -1.89
N LEU A 139 -23.51 22.59 -2.26
CA LEU A 139 -22.82 23.52 -3.17
C LEU A 139 -23.48 23.55 -4.56
N GLN A 140 -23.94 22.39 -5.03
CA GLN A 140 -24.67 22.27 -6.29
C GLN A 140 -26.03 22.98 -6.23
N TYR A 141 -26.76 22.85 -5.10
CA TYR A 141 -28.02 23.57 -4.87
C TYR A 141 -27.87 25.09 -4.80
N ARG A 142 -26.83 25.59 -4.10
CA ARG A 142 -26.57 27.04 -4.01
C ARG A 142 -26.29 27.68 -5.38
N ARG A 143 -25.77 26.91 -6.33
CA ARG A 143 -25.48 27.38 -7.69
C ARG A 143 -26.76 27.54 -8.53
N TRP A 144 -27.76 26.69 -8.31
CA TRP A 144 -29.04 26.74 -9.04
C TRP A 144 -30.06 27.70 -8.44
N ALA A 145 -30.00 27.94 -7.13
CA ALA A 145 -30.88 28.89 -6.44
C ALA A 145 -30.76 30.34 -6.96
N LYS A 146 -29.69 30.67 -7.71
CA LYS A 146 -29.50 31.99 -8.35
C LYS A 146 -30.19 32.14 -9.71
N VAL A 147 -30.72 31.06 -10.30
CA VAL A 147 -31.12 31.04 -11.72
C VAL A 147 -32.57 30.58 -11.91
N LEU A 148 -33.15 29.81 -10.99
CA LEU A 148 -34.43 29.13 -11.19
C LEU A 148 -35.57 29.69 -10.33
N THR A 149 -36.80 29.50 -10.80
CA THR A 149 -38.00 29.80 -10.02
C THR A 149 -38.17 28.80 -8.87
N LYS A 150 -38.94 29.17 -7.84
CA LYS A 150 -39.12 28.36 -6.63
C LYS A 150 -39.65 26.94 -6.92
N LEU A 151 -40.55 26.79 -7.90
CA LEU A 151 -41.15 25.51 -8.27
C LEU A 151 -40.15 24.60 -9.01
N GLU A 152 -39.44 25.15 -9.99
CA GLU A 152 -38.40 24.44 -10.75
C GLU A 152 -37.22 24.02 -9.87
N LEU A 153 -36.85 24.88 -8.91
CA LEU A 153 -35.82 24.58 -7.93
C LEU A 153 -36.21 23.37 -7.06
N GLN A 154 -37.47 23.27 -6.66
CA GLN A 154 -37.95 22.18 -5.80
C GLN A 154 -38.01 20.84 -6.55
N GLN A 155 -38.38 20.88 -7.83
CA GLN A 155 -38.37 19.71 -8.72
C GLN A 155 -36.93 19.25 -9.01
N GLN A 156 -36.03 20.19 -9.33
CA GLN A 156 -34.61 19.88 -9.49
C GLN A 156 -34.00 19.35 -8.19
N ILE A 157 -34.30 19.93 -7.02
CA ILE A 157 -33.82 19.43 -5.73
C ILE A 157 -34.16 17.96 -5.55
N THR A 158 -35.40 17.58 -5.88
CA THR A 158 -35.87 16.21 -5.74
C THR A 158 -35.21 15.26 -6.74
N GLU A 159 -34.99 15.69 -7.98
CA GLU A 159 -34.34 14.87 -9.01
C GLU A 159 -32.84 14.70 -8.74
N THR A 160 -32.20 15.76 -8.25
CA THR A 160 -30.75 15.78 -8.04
C THR A 160 -30.34 15.33 -6.65
N SER A 161 -31.27 15.17 -5.68
CA SER A 161 -31.00 14.53 -4.39
C SER A 161 -30.87 13.01 -4.51
N LYS A 162 -31.58 12.38 -5.45
CA LYS A 162 -31.56 10.91 -5.64
C LYS A 162 -30.14 10.32 -5.79
N PRO A 163 -29.25 10.87 -6.65
CA PRO A 163 -27.88 10.38 -6.74
C PRO A 163 -27.06 10.57 -5.46
N PHE A 164 -27.41 11.53 -4.59
CA PHE A 164 -26.73 11.72 -3.31
C PHE A 164 -27.21 10.72 -2.26
N GLU A 165 -28.52 10.47 -2.18
CA GLU A 165 -29.08 9.43 -1.30
C GLU A 165 -28.53 8.04 -1.67
N GLU A 166 -28.49 7.69 -2.96
CA GLU A 166 -27.86 6.44 -3.41
C GLU A 166 -26.37 6.35 -3.03
N ARG A 167 -25.65 7.47 -3.00
CA ARG A 167 -24.24 7.50 -2.59
C ARG A 167 -24.08 7.40 -1.08
N ILE A 168 -25.00 7.98 -0.31
CA ILE A 168 -25.07 7.82 1.14
C ILE A 168 -25.31 6.35 1.48
N ASP A 169 -26.28 5.71 0.82
CA ASP A 169 -26.59 4.29 1.05
C ASP A 169 -25.44 3.36 0.63
N LYS A 170 -24.79 3.63 -0.50
CA LYS A 170 -23.57 2.89 -0.90
C LYS A 170 -22.42 3.09 0.08
N CYS A 171 -22.26 4.31 0.61
CA CYS A 171 -21.26 4.59 1.64
C CYS A 171 -21.57 3.81 2.93
N ARG A 172 -22.83 3.80 3.36
CA ARG A 172 -23.28 3.02 4.52
C ARG A 172 -23.03 1.52 4.34
N ALA A 173 -23.47 0.94 3.23
CA ALA A 173 -23.29 -0.48 2.93
C ALA A 173 -21.80 -0.88 2.88
N PHE A 174 -20.91 0.02 2.45
CA PHE A 174 -19.46 -0.23 2.48
C PHE A 174 -18.92 -0.35 3.90
N TYR A 175 -19.33 0.55 4.81
CA TYR A 175 -18.88 0.50 6.20
C TYR A 175 -19.52 -0.66 6.98
N GLU A 176 -20.76 -1.03 6.66
CA GLU A 176 -21.41 -2.23 7.23
C GLU A 176 -20.68 -3.53 6.83
N LYS A 177 -20.20 -3.62 5.59
CA LYS A 177 -19.54 -4.83 5.08
C LYS A 177 -18.08 -4.97 5.52
N ASN A 178 -17.35 -3.85 5.62
CA ASN A 178 -15.87 -3.85 5.70
C ASN A 178 -15.31 -3.24 7.00
N ARG A 179 -16.16 -2.81 7.93
CA ARG A 179 -15.73 -2.22 9.21
C ARG A 179 -16.53 -2.82 10.36
N PRO A 180 -16.04 -2.72 11.61
CA PRO A 180 -16.76 -3.20 12.79
C PRO A 180 -17.90 -2.23 13.16
N LEU A 181 -18.86 -2.04 12.25
CA LEU A 181 -20.09 -1.27 12.45
C LEU A 181 -21.31 -2.11 12.06
N THR A 182 -22.28 -2.17 12.96
CA THR A 182 -23.58 -2.78 12.71
C THR A 182 -24.45 -1.92 11.79
N ALA A 183 -25.44 -2.54 11.14
CA ALA A 183 -26.42 -1.83 10.32
C ALA A 183 -27.15 -0.71 11.10
N GLU A 184 -27.39 -0.91 12.40
CA GLU A 184 -28.01 0.09 13.27
C GLU A 184 -27.09 1.30 13.50
N GLU A 185 -25.80 1.07 13.81
CA GLU A 185 -24.81 2.12 14.00
C GLU A 185 -24.60 2.95 12.73
N VAL A 186 -24.46 2.28 11.59
CA VAL A 186 -24.30 2.93 10.27
C VAL A 186 -25.52 3.80 9.93
N LYS A 187 -26.72 3.35 10.29
CA LYS A 187 -27.98 4.07 10.05
C LYS A 187 -28.17 5.25 11.02
N ALA A 188 -27.72 5.12 12.26
CA ALA A 188 -27.78 6.17 13.28
C ALA A 188 -26.89 7.38 12.93
N ILE A 189 -25.78 7.15 12.23
CA ILE A 189 -24.90 8.22 11.76
C ILE A 189 -25.59 9.00 10.64
N THR A 190 -25.94 10.24 10.94
CA THR A 190 -26.58 11.16 10.01
C THR A 190 -25.63 12.30 9.64
N PRO A 191 -25.54 12.68 8.36
CA PRO A 191 -24.66 13.77 7.96
C PRO A 191 -25.10 15.09 8.61
N THR A 192 -24.20 15.78 9.30
CA THR A 192 -24.47 17.04 9.99
C THR A 192 -24.34 18.22 9.02
N ILE A 193 -25.27 19.18 9.07
CA ILE A 193 -25.13 20.46 8.37
C ILE A 193 -24.31 21.37 9.29
N GLY A 194 -22.98 21.34 9.16
CA GLY A 194 -22.13 22.36 9.78
C GLY A 194 -22.29 23.68 9.04
N ASN A 195 -22.67 24.75 9.75
CA ASN A 195 -22.62 26.11 9.22
C ASN A 195 -21.17 26.43 8.84
N ALA A 196 -20.92 26.61 7.54
CA ALA A 196 -19.60 26.92 7.01
C ALA A 196 -19.18 28.40 7.24
N GLU A 197 -19.41 28.94 8.44
CA GLU A 197 -19.12 30.36 8.76
C GLU A 197 -18.23 30.59 10.00
N GLU A 198 -17.72 29.57 10.67
CA GLU A 198 -16.79 29.75 11.81
C GLU A 198 -15.40 29.20 11.53
N ASP A 199 -14.64 29.86 10.64
CA ASP A 199 -13.16 29.91 10.76
C ASP A 199 -12.55 31.09 9.97
N SER A 200 -13.06 32.30 10.21
CA SER A 200 -12.45 33.54 9.71
C SER A 200 -12.28 34.53 10.85
N GLY A 201 -11.19 34.41 11.60
CA GLY A 201 -10.96 35.24 12.79
C GLY A 201 -9.51 35.39 13.19
N ARG A 202 -8.65 35.98 12.35
CA ARG A 202 -7.47 36.71 12.87
C ARG A 202 -6.95 37.82 11.93
N GLY A 203 -7.58 38.98 12.08
CA GLY A 203 -6.96 40.33 12.13
C GLY A 203 -6.10 40.82 10.95
N GLU A 204 -6.71 41.60 10.06
CA GLU A 204 -6.04 42.71 9.36
C GLU A 204 -6.34 44.03 10.06
N ASN A 205 -5.31 44.91 10.14
CA ASN A 205 -5.32 46.38 10.04
C ASN A 205 -3.82 46.77 10.12
N ASP A 206 -3.18 47.34 9.09
CA ASP A 206 -3.32 48.76 8.74
C ASP A 206 -3.03 49.08 7.25
N GLU A 207 -3.69 50.14 6.81
CA GLU A 207 -3.88 50.72 5.47
C GLU A 207 -2.57 51.22 4.78
N GLY A 208 -2.30 50.92 3.49
CA GLY A 208 -2.58 51.76 2.31
C GLY A 208 -1.44 52.75 1.92
N PRO A 209 -1.27 53.29 0.67
CA PRO A 209 -2.11 53.14 -0.53
C PRO A 209 -1.37 52.92 -1.90
N LYS A 210 -2.12 52.26 -2.82
CA LYS A 210 -2.29 52.49 -4.28
C LYS A 210 -1.09 52.82 -5.21
N GLY A 211 -0.93 51.95 -6.22
CA GLY A 211 -0.52 52.30 -7.59
C GLY A 211 -1.07 51.28 -8.61
N LYS A 212 -1.96 51.73 -9.50
CA LYS A 212 -2.46 51.00 -10.70
C LYS A 212 -1.29 50.84 -11.71
N ASP A 213 -1.19 49.85 -12.62
CA ASP A 213 -2.15 49.35 -13.61
C ASP A 213 -1.64 48.00 -14.18
N LYS A 214 -2.61 47.12 -14.52
CA LYS A 214 -2.75 46.29 -15.74
C LYS A 214 -1.58 45.43 -16.25
N ASP A 215 -1.73 44.11 -16.18
CA ASP A 215 -2.05 43.24 -17.36
C ASP A 215 -1.93 41.73 -17.03
N ALA A 216 -2.82 40.94 -17.65
CA ALA A 216 -2.86 39.46 -17.78
C ALA A 216 -3.13 38.65 -16.48
N GLU A 217 -4.38 38.39 -16.10
CA GLU A 217 -5.25 37.31 -16.61
C GLU A 217 -4.59 35.93 -16.78
N ASN A 218 -5.21 34.94 -16.12
CA ASN A 218 -5.05 33.48 -16.21
C ASN A 218 -3.99 32.79 -15.36
N ASN A 219 -4.08 32.93 -14.04
CA ASN A 219 -3.74 31.82 -13.13
C ASN A 219 -5.03 31.13 -12.68
N VAL A 220 -5.60 30.31 -13.57
CA VAL A 220 -6.56 29.29 -13.17
C VAL A 220 -5.78 28.29 -12.32
N ALA A 221 -5.95 28.35 -11.00
CA ALA A 221 -5.43 27.32 -10.10
C ALA A 221 -5.91 25.96 -10.61
N ALA A 222 -4.97 25.14 -11.08
CA ALA A 222 -5.28 23.84 -11.66
C ALA A 222 -6.05 22.99 -10.64
N PRO A 223 -7.20 22.40 -11.01
CA PRO A 223 -8.01 21.63 -10.08
C PRO A 223 -7.26 20.38 -9.62
N SER A 224 -7.39 20.05 -8.32
CA SER A 224 -6.96 18.76 -7.78
C SER A 224 -7.65 17.62 -8.54
N ARG A 225 -6.86 16.87 -9.30
CA ARG A 225 -7.15 15.52 -9.85
C ARG A 225 -5.83 14.75 -9.69
N VAL A 226 -5.74 13.45 -9.42
CA VAL A 226 -6.42 12.29 -10.03
C VAL A 226 -6.33 11.09 -9.07
N VAL A 227 -7.47 10.53 -8.64
CA VAL A 227 -7.78 9.10 -8.86
C VAL A 227 -9.25 9.08 -9.28
N PRO A 228 -9.56 9.33 -10.57
CA PRO A 228 -10.91 9.15 -11.07
C PRO A 228 -11.33 7.71 -10.79
N ASP A 229 -12.63 7.47 -10.66
CA ASP A 229 -13.22 6.13 -10.58
C ASP A 229 -12.89 5.23 -11.79
N LYS A 230 -12.11 5.77 -12.75
CA LYS A 230 -11.54 5.13 -13.93
C LYS A 230 -10.27 4.30 -13.65
N GLY A 231 -9.56 4.48 -12.53
CA GLY A 231 -8.35 3.72 -12.18
C GLY A 231 -7.09 4.58 -12.01
N PHE A 232 -5.92 3.93 -11.90
CA PHE A 232 -4.61 4.57 -11.73
C PHE A 232 -3.97 4.87 -13.10
N PRO A 233 -3.42 6.08 -13.30
CA PRO A 233 -2.77 6.45 -14.55
C PRO A 233 -1.42 5.73 -14.65
N VAL A 234 -1.26 4.96 -15.71
CA VAL A 234 -0.03 4.25 -16.09
C VAL A 234 0.31 4.60 -17.53
N THR A 235 1.57 4.83 -17.86
CA THR A 235 1.94 5.05 -19.26
C THR A 235 1.78 3.76 -20.04
N LYS A 236 1.33 3.85 -21.30
CA LYS A 236 1.20 2.67 -22.16
C LYS A 236 2.52 1.90 -22.29
N LEU A 237 3.63 2.63 -22.34
CA LEU A 237 4.96 2.04 -22.42
C LEU A 237 5.33 1.31 -21.11
N GLY A 238 5.02 1.90 -19.95
CA GLY A 238 5.22 1.24 -18.66
C GLY A 238 4.36 0.00 -18.48
N TRP A 239 3.11 0.02 -18.95
CA TRP A 239 2.25 -1.17 -18.97
C TRP A 239 2.80 -2.27 -19.87
N GLN A 240 3.28 -1.93 -21.08
CA GLN A 240 3.95 -2.89 -21.97
C GLN A 240 5.18 -3.50 -21.30
N LYS A 241 6.00 -2.66 -20.66
CA LYS A 241 7.18 -3.12 -19.91
C LYS A 241 6.82 -4.00 -18.73
N PHE A 242 5.72 -3.73 -18.03
CA PHE A 242 5.20 -4.60 -16.97
C PHE A 242 4.79 -5.97 -17.52
N VAL A 243 4.08 -6.01 -18.65
CA VAL A 243 3.68 -7.28 -19.30
C VAL A 243 4.91 -8.07 -19.77
N GLU A 244 5.92 -7.39 -20.32
CA GLU A 244 7.20 -8.01 -20.68
C GLU A 244 7.92 -8.59 -19.45
N LEU A 245 8.05 -7.79 -18.39
CA LEU A 245 8.64 -8.21 -17.12
C LEU A 245 7.93 -9.44 -16.56
N LYS A 246 6.60 -9.45 -16.53
CA LYS A 246 5.82 -10.59 -16.05
C LYS A 246 6.12 -11.86 -16.85
N ARG A 247 6.16 -11.77 -18.18
CA ARG A 247 6.52 -12.93 -19.02
C ARG A 247 7.92 -13.45 -18.74
N GLU A 248 8.88 -12.56 -18.47
CA GLU A 248 10.23 -12.99 -18.10
C GLU A 248 10.24 -13.70 -16.73
N VAL A 249 9.46 -13.22 -15.77
CA VAL A 249 9.28 -13.89 -14.46
C VAL A 249 8.64 -15.27 -14.67
N ASP A 250 7.61 -15.37 -15.51
CA ASP A 250 6.90 -16.63 -15.77
C ASP A 250 7.85 -17.72 -16.32
N LYS A 251 8.90 -17.36 -17.07
CA LYS A 251 9.94 -18.30 -17.55
C LYS A 251 10.81 -18.90 -16.45
N ARG A 252 10.76 -18.34 -15.24
CA ARG A 252 11.57 -18.72 -14.06
C ARG A 252 10.71 -19.27 -12.94
N ASP A 253 9.39 -19.27 -13.14
CA ASP A 253 8.40 -19.75 -12.19
C ASP A 253 8.28 -21.28 -12.30
N GLN A 254 8.79 -21.98 -11.29
CA GLN A 254 8.79 -23.45 -11.28
C GLN A 254 7.37 -24.02 -11.22
N ASP A 255 6.42 -23.31 -10.60
CA ASP A 255 5.04 -23.75 -10.46
C ASP A 255 4.30 -23.66 -11.80
N LEU A 256 4.50 -22.56 -12.54
CA LEU A 256 3.96 -22.42 -13.90
C LEU A 256 4.51 -23.49 -14.86
N HIS A 257 5.70 -23.99 -14.59
CA HIS A 257 6.31 -25.08 -15.36
C HIS A 257 6.01 -26.48 -14.84
N GLY A 258 5.26 -26.61 -13.73
CA GLY A 258 4.92 -27.90 -13.11
C GLY A 258 6.16 -28.65 -12.62
N MET A 259 7.08 -27.94 -11.97
CA MET A 259 8.34 -28.48 -11.48
C MET A 259 8.63 -28.12 -10.04
N TYR A 260 9.51 -28.91 -9.44
CA TYR A 260 10.15 -28.61 -8.17
C TYR A 260 11.67 -28.70 -8.33
N ILE A 261 12.35 -27.54 -8.26
CA ILE A 261 13.82 -27.48 -8.37
C ILE A 261 14.42 -27.26 -6.99
N TYR A 262 13.93 -26.25 -6.25
CA TYR A 262 14.21 -25.97 -4.83
C TYR A 262 13.29 -24.80 -4.37
N ILE A 263 13.13 -24.57 -3.07
CA ILE A 263 12.13 -23.62 -2.52
C ILE A 263 12.29 -22.20 -3.11
N ASP A 264 13.52 -21.72 -3.24
CA ASP A 264 13.78 -20.31 -3.59
C ASP A 264 14.13 -20.09 -5.06
N PHE A 265 14.07 -21.15 -5.89
CA PHE A 265 14.56 -21.10 -7.27
C PHE A 265 13.95 -19.95 -8.09
N THR A 266 12.63 -19.77 -7.97
CA THR A 266 11.91 -18.68 -8.65
C THR A 266 12.28 -17.31 -8.09
N GLY A 267 12.48 -17.18 -6.78
CA GLY A 267 12.93 -15.94 -6.16
C GLY A 267 14.34 -15.53 -6.63
N TYR A 268 15.26 -16.49 -6.75
CA TYR A 268 16.58 -16.26 -7.36
C TYR A 268 16.49 -15.88 -8.84
N GLY A 269 15.58 -16.49 -9.59
CA GLY A 269 15.27 -16.06 -10.95
C GLY A 269 14.75 -14.63 -11.00
N ILE A 270 13.87 -14.24 -10.07
CA ILE A 270 13.41 -12.86 -9.98
C ILE A 270 14.53 -11.91 -9.59
N LYS A 271 15.54 -12.32 -8.80
CA LYS A 271 16.73 -11.50 -8.56
C LYS A 271 17.56 -11.31 -9.82
N GLU A 272 17.78 -12.38 -10.60
CA GLU A 272 18.44 -12.29 -11.92
C GLU A 272 17.68 -11.39 -12.90
N LEU A 273 16.38 -11.25 -12.68
CA LEU A 273 15.53 -10.30 -13.39
C LEU A 273 15.54 -8.93 -12.77
N ALA A 274 15.55 -8.77 -11.46
CA ALA A 274 15.68 -7.46 -10.82
C ALA A 274 17.02 -6.79 -11.15
N GLU A 275 17.96 -7.54 -11.73
CA GLU A 275 19.09 -7.05 -12.52
C GLU A 275 18.70 -6.39 -13.86
N PHE A 276 17.40 -6.08 -14.07
CA PHE A 276 16.85 -5.55 -15.30
C PHE A 276 17.39 -4.16 -15.62
N ASP A 277 18.42 -4.28 -16.45
CA ASP A 277 18.63 -3.57 -17.68
C ASP A 277 19.46 -2.30 -17.53
N THR A 278 20.70 -2.45 -17.98
CA THR A 278 21.60 -1.37 -18.39
C THR A 278 20.88 -0.26 -19.17
N VAL A 279 19.73 -0.53 -19.79
CA VAL A 279 18.85 0.43 -20.48
C VAL A 279 18.51 1.66 -19.64
N ILE A 280 18.22 1.52 -18.33
CA ILE A 280 17.99 2.72 -17.51
C ILE A 280 19.27 3.59 -17.38
N PHE A 281 20.44 2.98 -17.61
CA PHE A 281 21.76 3.59 -17.50
C PHE A 281 22.38 3.94 -18.87
N LYS A 282 21.75 3.54 -19.98
CA LYS A 282 22.15 3.84 -21.35
C LYS A 282 21.85 5.31 -21.68
N LYS A 283 22.78 6.01 -22.34
CA LYS A 283 22.66 7.45 -22.67
C LYS A 283 21.72 7.73 -23.84
N ASP A 284 21.55 6.74 -24.70
CA ASP A 284 20.73 6.72 -25.92
C ASP A 284 19.24 6.45 -25.63
N ILE A 285 18.90 6.11 -24.40
CA ILE A 285 17.52 5.84 -23.98
C ILE A 285 16.91 7.12 -23.44
N SER A 286 15.74 7.50 -23.96
CA SER A 286 15.04 8.70 -23.53
C SER A 286 14.59 8.59 -22.06
N PRO A 287 14.55 9.70 -21.30
CA PRO A 287 14.08 9.70 -19.92
C PRO A 287 12.70 9.05 -19.74
N VAL A 288 11.79 9.22 -20.70
CA VAL A 288 10.46 8.59 -20.68
C VAL A 288 10.53 7.06 -20.77
N LYS A 289 11.42 6.51 -21.61
CA LYS A 289 11.64 5.05 -21.69
C LYS A 289 12.25 4.49 -20.41
N LYS A 290 13.09 5.29 -19.73
CA LYS A 290 13.66 4.93 -18.43
C LYS A 290 12.61 4.92 -17.33
N TRP A 291 11.75 5.93 -17.32
CA TRP A 291 10.61 5.98 -16.41
C TRP A 291 9.67 4.80 -16.58
N ALA A 292 9.37 4.40 -17.83
CA ALA A 292 8.55 3.22 -18.10
C ALA A 292 9.10 1.91 -17.47
N ILE A 293 10.42 1.80 -17.29
CA ILE A 293 11.04 0.65 -16.60
C ILE A 293 10.78 0.75 -15.10
N VAL A 294 10.99 1.92 -14.49
CA VAL A 294 10.69 2.16 -13.07
C VAL A 294 9.21 1.89 -12.80
N GLU A 295 8.34 2.41 -13.65
CA GLU A 295 6.90 2.18 -13.60
C GLU A 295 6.54 0.69 -13.67
N ALA A 296 7.12 -0.06 -14.60
CA ALA A 296 6.88 -1.49 -14.71
C ALA A 296 7.28 -2.26 -13.44
N LEU A 297 8.41 -1.92 -12.85
CA LEU A 297 8.91 -2.54 -11.62
C LEU A 297 8.04 -2.18 -10.42
N THR A 298 7.67 -0.91 -10.29
CA THR A 298 6.74 -0.46 -9.25
C THR A 298 5.40 -1.18 -9.35
N LEU A 299 4.86 -1.35 -10.56
CA LEU A 299 3.63 -2.11 -10.77
C LEU A 299 3.80 -3.59 -10.43
N TYR A 300 4.94 -4.19 -10.80
CA TYR A 300 5.26 -5.57 -10.42
C TYR A 300 5.27 -5.77 -8.91
N LEU A 301 5.94 -4.89 -8.17
CA LEU A 301 5.95 -4.91 -6.71
C LEU A 301 4.54 -4.70 -6.14
N ARG A 302 3.81 -3.70 -6.63
CA ARG A 302 2.45 -3.40 -6.16
C ARG A 302 1.48 -4.56 -6.40
N MET A 303 1.67 -5.30 -7.49
CA MET A 303 0.81 -6.42 -7.89
C MET A 303 1.13 -7.75 -7.20
N GLY A 304 1.89 -7.71 -6.09
CA GLY A 304 2.23 -8.90 -5.31
C GLY A 304 3.45 -9.66 -5.83
N GLY A 305 4.08 -9.23 -6.93
CA GLY A 305 5.29 -9.85 -7.47
C GLY A 305 6.48 -9.83 -6.52
N HIS A 306 6.41 -8.99 -5.48
CA HIS A 306 7.42 -8.96 -4.41
C HIS A 306 7.44 -10.23 -3.55
N ILE A 307 6.34 -10.98 -3.42
CA ILE A 307 6.27 -12.12 -2.48
C ILE A 307 7.41 -13.11 -2.74
N LEU A 308 7.59 -13.52 -3.99
CA LEU A 308 8.63 -14.46 -4.38
C LEU A 308 10.05 -13.88 -4.24
N LEU A 309 10.23 -12.56 -4.38
CA LEU A 309 11.51 -11.89 -4.13
C LEU A 309 11.85 -11.86 -2.63
N MET A 310 10.84 -11.70 -1.78
CA MET A 310 10.99 -11.55 -0.32
C MET A 310 11.14 -12.90 0.38
N MET A 311 10.71 -13.99 -0.25
CA MET A 311 10.79 -15.36 0.30
C MET A 311 12.16 -16.03 0.09
N THR A 312 13.11 -15.39 -0.59
CA THR A 312 14.45 -15.95 -0.75
C THR A 312 15.24 -15.92 0.56
N ASP A 313 16.00 -16.98 0.84
CA ASP A 313 16.91 -17.07 1.99
C ASP A 313 18.10 -16.07 1.96
N ASP A 314 18.38 -15.45 0.81
CA ASP A 314 19.40 -14.41 0.66
C ASP A 314 18.85 -13.00 0.93
N SER A 315 18.72 -12.64 2.21
CA SER A 315 18.28 -11.30 2.63
C SER A 315 19.25 -10.18 2.24
N GLU A 316 20.57 -10.42 2.21
CA GLU A 316 21.55 -9.40 1.84
C GLU A 316 21.40 -9.02 0.37
N GLY A 317 21.33 -9.99 -0.54
CA GLY A 317 21.10 -9.72 -1.95
C GLY A 317 19.73 -9.07 -2.22
N THR A 318 18.68 -9.46 -1.48
CA THR A 318 17.38 -8.78 -1.57
C THR A 318 17.49 -7.32 -1.16
N SER A 319 18.19 -7.02 -0.06
CA SER A 319 18.46 -5.65 0.39
C SER A 319 19.17 -4.82 -0.69
N GLU A 320 20.18 -5.39 -1.33
CA GLU A 320 20.95 -4.72 -2.39
C GLU A 320 20.10 -4.44 -3.64
N VAL A 321 19.21 -5.37 -4.02
CA VAL A 321 18.23 -5.18 -5.10
C VAL A 321 17.29 -4.02 -4.77
N LEU A 322 16.75 -3.99 -3.55
CA LEU A 322 15.83 -2.93 -3.10
C LEU A 322 16.50 -1.55 -3.04
N ASP A 323 17.75 -1.48 -2.55
CA ASP A 323 18.54 -0.24 -2.54
C ASP A 323 18.74 0.28 -3.99
N MET A 324 18.97 -0.63 -4.95
CA MET A 324 19.09 -0.26 -6.36
C MET A 324 17.80 0.23 -7.01
N LEU A 325 16.66 -0.39 -6.68
CA LEU A 325 15.36 0.11 -7.15
C LEU A 325 15.13 1.55 -6.68
N GLY A 326 15.52 1.87 -5.44
CA GLY A 326 15.49 3.25 -4.94
C GLY A 326 16.37 4.21 -5.75
N ILE A 327 17.59 3.80 -6.10
CA ILE A 327 18.52 4.59 -6.93
C ILE A 327 17.97 4.79 -8.35
N MET A 328 17.34 3.76 -8.93
CA MET A 328 16.71 3.82 -10.24
C MET A 328 15.57 4.85 -10.26
N SER A 329 14.70 4.82 -9.25
CA SER A 329 13.61 5.78 -9.09
C SER A 329 14.12 7.22 -9.01
N LEU A 330 15.11 7.49 -8.14
CA LEU A 330 15.74 8.82 -8.01
C LEU A 330 16.34 9.31 -9.33
N THR A 331 17.04 8.43 -10.04
CA THR A 331 17.69 8.76 -11.31
C THR A 331 16.66 9.09 -12.38
N ALA A 332 15.57 8.33 -12.47
CA ALA A 332 14.53 8.59 -13.45
C ALA A 332 13.80 9.91 -13.16
N LEU A 333 13.53 10.23 -11.89
CA LEU A 333 12.97 11.52 -11.48
C LEU A 333 13.88 12.69 -11.87
N GLU A 334 15.18 12.60 -11.57
CA GLU A 334 16.16 13.64 -11.94
C GLU A 334 16.19 13.85 -13.47
N MET A 335 16.24 12.77 -14.26
CA MET A 335 16.27 12.86 -15.72
C MET A 335 14.99 13.45 -16.31
N LEU A 336 13.82 13.11 -15.76
CA LEU A 336 12.54 13.66 -16.20
C LEU A 336 12.42 15.16 -15.84
N TYR A 337 12.95 15.56 -14.68
CA TYR A 337 13.01 16.97 -14.28
C TYR A 337 13.92 17.78 -15.22
N GLU A 338 15.11 17.25 -15.54
CA GLU A 338 16.06 17.90 -16.45
C GLU A 338 15.48 18.19 -17.84
N ILE A 339 14.55 17.36 -18.33
CA ILE A 339 13.87 17.57 -19.63
C ILE A 339 12.54 18.32 -19.52
N GLY A 340 12.18 18.84 -18.34
CA GLY A 340 10.92 19.57 -18.12
C GLY A 340 9.66 18.69 -18.23
N SER A 341 9.81 17.37 -18.11
CA SER A 341 8.70 16.40 -18.10
C SER A 341 8.12 16.19 -16.70
N ILE A 342 8.51 17.02 -15.73
CA ILE A 342 7.97 17.08 -14.36
C ILE A 342 7.53 18.52 -14.10
N GLY A 343 6.45 18.69 -13.33
CA GLY A 343 5.90 19.99 -12.94
C GLY A 343 4.40 20.10 -13.22
N THR A 344 3.84 21.28 -12.96
CA THR A 344 2.38 21.55 -12.99
C THR A 344 1.73 21.36 -14.37
N ILE A 345 2.51 21.42 -15.45
CA ILE A 345 2.07 21.28 -16.85
C ILE A 345 2.49 19.91 -17.43
N SER A 346 3.13 19.04 -16.64
CA SER A 346 3.63 17.75 -17.12
C SER A 346 2.49 16.82 -17.54
N PRO A 347 2.60 16.12 -18.69
CA PRO A 347 1.67 15.07 -19.08
C PRO A 347 1.74 13.83 -18.17
N LEU A 348 2.77 13.74 -17.33
CA LEU A 348 3.04 12.61 -16.44
C LEU A 348 2.78 12.92 -14.95
N ARG A 349 2.34 14.13 -14.61
CA ARG A 349 2.28 14.60 -13.21
C ARG A 349 1.61 13.60 -12.26
N ASP A 350 0.41 13.14 -12.61
CA ASP A 350 -0.37 12.23 -11.76
C ASP A 350 0.21 10.82 -11.72
N ASN A 351 0.77 10.36 -12.86
CA ASN A 351 1.43 9.08 -12.97
C ASN A 351 2.67 9.02 -12.06
N ILE A 352 3.53 10.05 -12.12
CA ILE A 352 4.75 10.13 -11.31
C ILE A 352 4.41 10.14 -9.81
N ALA A 353 3.44 10.96 -9.42
CA ALA A 353 3.00 11.02 -8.02
C ALA A 353 2.48 9.66 -7.52
N ILE A 354 1.55 9.03 -8.25
CA ILE A 354 0.93 7.77 -7.85
C ILE A 354 1.93 6.62 -7.81
N LEU A 355 2.81 6.50 -8.80
CA LEU A 355 3.81 5.43 -8.80
C LEU A 355 4.86 5.63 -7.71
N THR A 356 5.24 6.87 -7.44
CA THR A 356 6.12 7.16 -6.30
C THR A 356 5.46 6.74 -4.99
N LEU A 357 4.16 7.00 -4.82
CA LEU A 357 3.39 6.53 -3.65
C LEU A 357 3.33 5.00 -3.57
N PHE A 358 3.06 4.29 -4.67
CA PHE A 358 3.09 2.81 -4.66
C PHE A 358 4.46 2.27 -4.24
N PHE A 359 5.54 2.87 -4.73
CA PHE A 359 6.89 2.46 -4.37
C PHE A 359 7.18 2.72 -2.90
N LEU A 360 6.89 3.92 -2.39
CA LEU A 360 7.06 4.26 -0.98
C LEU A 360 6.24 3.33 -0.06
N ASN A 361 5.00 3.01 -0.44
CA ASN A 361 4.12 2.12 0.33
C ASN A 361 4.71 0.72 0.41
N PHE A 362 5.22 0.19 -0.70
CA PHE A 362 5.91 -1.10 -0.69
C PHE A 362 7.13 -1.07 0.25
N MET A 363 7.94 -0.03 0.18
CA MET A 363 9.15 0.08 0.99
C MET A 363 8.86 0.19 2.49
N LEU A 364 7.77 0.88 2.87
CA LEU A 364 7.35 1.05 4.26
C LEU A 364 6.59 -0.15 4.82
N ASN A 365 5.71 -0.77 4.04
CA ASN A 365 4.77 -1.78 4.56
C ASN A 365 5.21 -3.22 4.29
N VAL A 366 6.13 -3.43 3.34
CA VAL A 366 6.60 -4.77 2.96
C VAL A 366 8.10 -4.93 3.19
N ALA A 367 8.89 -3.90 2.87
CA ALA A 367 10.34 -3.96 2.98
C ALA A 367 10.90 -3.23 4.21
N ILE A 368 10.11 -3.03 5.26
CA ILE A 368 10.50 -2.24 6.44
C ILE A 368 11.73 -2.79 7.18
N ASP A 369 11.89 -4.11 7.17
CA ASP A 369 13.02 -4.79 7.82
C ASP A 369 14.37 -4.48 7.15
N PHE A 370 14.31 -3.97 5.91
CA PHE A 370 15.48 -3.53 5.17
C PHE A 370 15.81 -2.07 5.52
N LYS A 371 17.05 -1.82 5.92
CA LYS A 371 17.56 -0.47 6.26
C LYS A 371 17.84 0.37 5.00
N LEU A 372 16.80 0.64 4.22
CA LEU A 372 16.90 1.26 2.90
C LEU A 372 17.14 2.77 3.01
N ARG A 373 18.19 3.26 2.36
CA ARG A 373 18.63 4.67 2.48
C ARG A 373 17.91 5.62 1.54
N CYS A 374 17.17 5.08 0.57
CA CYS A 374 16.59 5.85 -0.54
C CYS A 374 15.26 6.54 -0.19
N LEU A 375 14.51 6.05 0.82
CA LEU A 375 13.18 6.56 1.19
C LEU A 375 13.15 8.08 1.41
N SER A 376 14.00 8.59 2.30
CA SER A 376 14.05 10.02 2.61
C SER A 376 14.54 10.87 1.44
N GLU A 377 15.41 10.33 0.59
CA GLU A 377 15.89 11.04 -0.60
C GLU A 377 14.81 11.12 -1.69
N ILE A 378 13.97 10.08 -1.83
CA ILE A 378 12.84 10.09 -2.77
C ILE A 378 11.87 11.21 -2.39
N VAL A 379 11.47 11.30 -1.12
CA VAL A 379 10.56 12.36 -0.63
C VAL A 379 11.17 13.75 -0.84
N ARG A 380 12.45 13.96 -0.47
CA ARG A 380 13.13 15.25 -0.72
C ARG A 380 13.17 15.60 -2.21
N THR A 381 13.40 14.62 -3.06
CA THR A 381 13.47 14.81 -4.52
C THR A 381 12.12 15.21 -5.08
N THR A 382 11.03 14.56 -4.63
CA THR A 382 9.67 14.93 -5.05
C THR A 382 9.28 16.34 -4.62
N GLU A 383 9.65 16.76 -3.41
CA GLU A 383 9.42 18.12 -2.92
C GLU A 383 10.23 19.14 -3.73
N ALA A 384 11.51 18.85 -4.03
CA ALA A 384 12.36 19.73 -4.83
C ALA A 384 11.88 19.91 -6.28
N TYR A 385 11.13 18.94 -6.82
CA TYR A 385 10.61 18.96 -8.20
C TYR A 385 9.12 19.32 -8.29
N ASP A 386 8.52 19.79 -7.19
CA ASP A 386 7.10 20.18 -7.12
C ASP A 386 6.13 19.04 -7.52
N ILE A 387 6.49 17.81 -7.15
CA ILE A 387 5.63 16.62 -7.28
C ILE A 387 4.80 16.50 -6.01
N ALA A 388 3.51 16.81 -6.11
CA ALA A 388 2.58 16.68 -5.00
C ALA A 388 2.26 15.21 -4.71
N LEU A 389 2.90 14.64 -3.68
CA LEU A 389 2.52 13.34 -3.11
C LEU A 389 1.34 13.53 -2.16
N THR A 390 0.14 13.25 -2.63
CA THR A 390 -1.08 13.36 -1.82
C THR A 390 -1.49 11.97 -1.32
N PRO A 391 -1.63 11.75 -0.01
CA PRO A 391 -2.20 10.52 0.54
C PRO A 391 -3.51 10.15 -0.15
N SER A 392 -3.73 8.86 -0.38
CA SER A 392 -4.96 8.37 -0.98
C SER A 392 -5.27 6.96 -0.51
N ASP A 393 -6.47 6.79 0.06
CA ASP A 393 -7.02 5.49 0.48
C ASP A 393 -7.02 4.44 -0.63
N LYS A 394 -7.01 4.87 -1.91
CA LYS A 394 -6.97 3.98 -3.07
C LYS A 394 -5.55 3.47 -3.39
N VAL A 395 -4.51 4.19 -2.96
CA VAL A 395 -3.10 3.89 -3.28
C VAL A 395 -2.44 3.00 -2.23
N GLY A 396 -3.04 2.88 -1.03
CA GLY A 396 -2.49 2.19 0.14
C GLY A 396 -1.98 3.20 1.18
N CYS A 397 -2.00 2.77 2.44
CA CYS A 397 -1.77 3.56 3.66
C CYS A 397 -0.36 4.19 3.66
N ILE A 398 -0.23 5.38 3.09
CA ILE A 398 0.83 6.32 3.49
C ILE A 398 0.12 7.57 3.98
N ASP A 399 -0.11 7.64 5.28
CA ASP A 399 -0.74 8.80 5.90
C ASP A 399 0.28 9.94 6.12
N HIS A 400 -0.20 11.03 6.72
CA HIS A 400 0.64 12.19 7.01
C HIS A 400 1.73 11.92 8.04
N GLU A 401 1.49 11.02 9.01
CA GLU A 401 2.46 10.65 10.05
C GLU A 401 3.61 9.84 9.46
N GLU A 402 3.31 8.88 8.57
CA GLU A 402 4.30 8.08 7.86
C GLU A 402 5.23 8.96 7.00
N PHE A 403 4.68 9.98 6.33
CA PHE A 403 5.50 10.97 5.61
C PHE A 403 6.42 11.76 6.54
N ASP A 404 5.94 12.15 7.71
CA ASP A 404 6.75 12.89 8.68
C ASP A 404 7.86 12.01 9.28
N ILE A 405 7.61 10.72 9.51
CA ILE A 405 8.64 9.75 9.87
C ILE A 405 9.74 9.71 8.79
N ILE A 406 9.38 9.60 7.51
CA ILE A 406 10.35 9.60 6.41
C ILE A 406 11.17 10.90 6.38
N ARG A 407 10.52 12.06 6.55
CA ARG A 407 11.21 13.37 6.60
C ARG A 407 12.15 13.47 7.79
N GLN A 408 11.75 12.98 8.96
CA GLN A 408 12.57 12.97 10.16
C GLN A 408 13.77 12.03 10.03
N LEU A 409 13.59 10.83 9.47
CA LEU A 409 14.71 9.96 9.08
C LEU A 409 15.70 10.69 8.18
N GLY A 410 15.18 11.56 7.30
CA GLY A 410 15.97 12.47 6.50
C GLY A 410 16.77 13.52 7.29
N LYS A 411 16.34 13.96 8.47
CA LYS A 411 17.10 14.95 9.27
C LYS A 411 18.30 14.31 9.98
N PHE A 412 18.17 13.05 10.36
CA PHE A 412 19.22 12.29 11.06
C PHE A 412 20.20 11.60 10.10
N THR A 413 19.78 11.34 8.86
CA THR A 413 20.66 10.86 7.81
C THR A 413 21.33 12.06 7.15
N LYS A 414 22.68 12.09 7.15
CA LYS A 414 23.40 13.04 6.28
C LYS A 414 22.83 12.89 4.87
N LYS A 415 22.54 14.01 4.20
CA LYS A 415 22.15 14.00 2.78
C LYS A 415 23.06 13.01 2.09
N ALA A 416 22.48 11.92 1.60
CA ALA A 416 23.30 10.88 1.03
C ALA A 416 24.07 11.56 -0.09
N ALA A 417 25.41 11.47 -0.05
CA ALA A 417 26.27 12.16 -1.01
C ALA A 417 25.72 11.84 -2.39
N ARG A 418 25.15 12.86 -3.07
CA ARG A 418 24.23 12.78 -4.23
C ARG A 418 24.33 11.38 -4.82
N ILE A 419 23.45 10.45 -4.38
CA ILE A 419 23.60 9.03 -4.73
C ILE A 419 23.43 8.97 -6.24
N SER A 420 24.57 9.01 -6.92
CA SER A 420 24.60 9.06 -8.36
C SER A 420 24.65 7.63 -8.80
N TRP A 421 23.72 7.24 -9.65
CA TRP A 421 23.76 5.93 -10.31
C TRP A 421 25.13 5.63 -10.94
N LYS A 422 25.87 6.66 -11.37
CA LYS A 422 27.24 6.54 -11.90
C LYS A 422 28.22 5.91 -10.90
N THR A 423 27.99 6.06 -9.60
CA THR A 423 28.84 5.50 -8.53
C THR A 423 28.21 4.29 -7.83
N GLY A 424 26.88 4.21 -7.77
CA GLY A 424 26.15 3.09 -7.16
C GLY A 424 26.11 1.84 -8.03
N TYR A 425 25.73 1.97 -9.30
CA TYR A 425 25.52 0.83 -10.20
C TYR A 425 26.78 -0.04 -10.43
N PRO A 426 27.99 0.52 -10.64
CA PRO A 426 29.19 -0.31 -10.79
C PRO A 426 29.54 -1.15 -9.55
N LYS A 427 29.08 -0.76 -8.36
CA LYS A 427 29.26 -1.55 -7.14
C LYS A 427 28.25 -2.68 -7.10
N PHE A 428 26.98 -2.37 -7.34
CA PHE A 428 25.91 -3.36 -7.41
C PHE A 428 26.20 -4.44 -8.46
N LYS A 429 26.54 -4.05 -9.69
CA LYS A 429 26.82 -4.98 -10.80
C LYS A 429 27.94 -5.99 -10.51
N ARG A 430 28.91 -5.63 -9.67
CA ARG A 430 30.00 -6.56 -9.30
C ARG A 430 29.53 -7.71 -8.42
N LYS A 431 28.48 -7.47 -7.64
CA LYS A 431 27.85 -8.47 -6.77
C LYS A 431 26.67 -9.17 -7.46
N HIS A 432 26.03 -8.46 -8.40
CA HIS A 432 24.82 -8.86 -9.13
C HIS A 432 25.08 -8.76 -10.65
N PRO A 433 25.72 -9.76 -11.27
CA PRO A 433 26.20 -9.67 -12.64
C PRO A 433 25.14 -9.71 -13.75
N GLY A 434 23.88 -10.05 -13.48
CA GLY A 434 22.95 -10.45 -14.54
C GLY A 434 22.97 -11.97 -14.72
N GLY A 435 21.84 -12.57 -15.10
CA GLY A 435 21.88 -13.97 -15.50
C GLY A 435 20.62 -14.55 -16.13
N ASN A 436 20.81 -15.75 -16.66
CA ASN A 436 19.73 -16.67 -17.02
C ASN A 436 19.96 -18.04 -16.36
N THR A 437 20.69 -18.07 -15.24
CA THR A 437 21.02 -19.31 -14.53
C THR A 437 19.75 -19.99 -14.03
N TYR A 438 18.76 -19.17 -13.63
CA TYR A 438 17.46 -19.63 -13.15
C TYR A 438 16.37 -19.58 -14.23
N ASP A 439 16.72 -19.31 -15.49
CA ASP A 439 15.77 -19.41 -16.61
C ASP A 439 15.51 -20.88 -16.96
N ILE A 440 14.32 -21.34 -16.58
CA ILE A 440 13.88 -22.73 -16.80
C ILE A 440 13.80 -23.05 -18.29
N THR A 441 13.45 -22.06 -19.13
CA THR A 441 13.30 -22.28 -20.57
C THR A 441 14.63 -22.56 -21.27
N LEU A 442 15.73 -22.12 -20.66
CA LEU A 442 17.10 -22.41 -21.11
C LEU A 442 17.70 -23.66 -20.46
N MET A 443 17.01 -24.27 -19.49
CA MET A 443 17.48 -25.48 -18.84
C MET A 443 17.50 -26.67 -19.83
N PRO A 444 18.60 -27.46 -19.84
CA PRO A 444 18.68 -28.67 -20.66
C PRO A 444 17.49 -29.60 -20.39
N GLU A 445 16.93 -30.20 -21.44
CA GLU A 445 15.70 -31.00 -21.35
C GLU A 445 15.79 -32.12 -20.33
N LYS A 446 16.92 -32.84 -20.29
CA LYS A 446 17.18 -33.91 -19.31
C LYS A 446 17.11 -33.40 -17.86
N LYS A 447 17.69 -32.24 -17.59
CA LYS A 447 17.67 -31.61 -16.26
C LYS A 447 16.27 -31.11 -15.91
N ARG A 448 15.56 -30.55 -16.88
CA ARG A 448 14.17 -30.12 -16.67
C ARG A 448 13.24 -31.30 -16.39
N ALA A 449 13.43 -32.42 -17.07
CA ALA A 449 12.67 -33.64 -16.84
C ALA A 449 12.88 -34.21 -15.43
N SER A 450 14.09 -34.16 -14.86
CA SER A 450 14.33 -34.63 -13.49
C SER A 450 13.62 -33.82 -12.41
N HIS A 451 13.14 -32.61 -12.74
CA HIS A 451 12.42 -31.73 -11.81
C HIS A 451 10.89 -31.72 -12.01
N LYS A 452 10.37 -32.42 -13.04
CA LYS A 452 8.92 -32.48 -13.28
C LYS A 452 8.22 -33.37 -12.27
N PHE A 453 7.05 -32.91 -11.80
CA PHE A 453 6.17 -33.74 -10.98
C PHE A 453 5.76 -34.99 -11.77
N GLY A 454 5.91 -36.17 -11.15
CA GLY A 454 5.51 -37.45 -11.76
C GLY A 454 6.62 -38.25 -12.46
N ASN A 455 7.86 -37.77 -12.49
CA ASN A 455 9.01 -38.60 -12.92
C ASN A 455 9.53 -39.56 -11.82
N MET A 456 8.83 -39.66 -10.70
CA MET A 456 8.96 -40.76 -9.73
C MET A 456 8.00 -41.90 -10.10
N GLY A 457 8.14 -42.42 -11.31
CA GLY A 457 7.41 -43.60 -11.79
C GLY A 457 8.41 -44.66 -12.24
N ASP A 458 8.39 -45.78 -11.51
CA ASP A 458 8.87 -47.11 -11.91
C ASP A 458 10.39 -47.36 -12.01
N ASP A 459 11.11 -47.25 -10.89
CA ASP A 459 12.31 -48.07 -10.67
C ASP A 459 12.18 -48.82 -9.33
N ASP A 460 11.15 -49.68 -9.26
CA ASP A 460 11.21 -50.88 -8.42
C ASP A 460 12.04 -51.93 -9.18
N SER A 461 13.02 -52.51 -8.49
CA SER A 461 13.93 -53.59 -8.91
C SER A 461 15.17 -53.22 -9.73
N ASN A 462 16.20 -52.70 -9.05
CA ASN A 462 17.47 -53.45 -9.08
C ASN A 462 18.24 -53.30 -7.77
N SER A 463 18.00 -54.26 -6.87
CA SER A 463 18.99 -54.65 -5.88
C SER A 463 20.18 -55.23 -6.65
N ASP A 464 21.27 -54.47 -6.75
CA ASP A 464 22.58 -55.09 -6.91
C ASP A 464 23.60 -54.34 -6.06
N THR A 465 24.10 -55.11 -5.12
CA THR A 465 25.27 -54.93 -4.30
C THR A 465 26.45 -54.38 -5.09
N ASP A 466 27.11 -53.35 -4.56
CA ASP A 466 28.57 -53.35 -4.57
C ASP A 466 29.13 -52.61 -3.35
N SER A 467 29.50 -53.41 -2.38
CA SER A 467 30.43 -53.11 -1.30
C SER A 467 31.79 -52.79 -1.90
N HIS A 468 32.31 -51.57 -1.72
CA HIS A 468 33.77 -51.34 -1.69
C HIS A 468 34.13 -50.41 -0.53
N SER A 469 34.62 -51.06 0.52
CA SER A 469 35.47 -50.52 1.56
C SER A 469 36.71 -49.84 0.97
N HIS A 470 36.99 -48.60 1.35
CA HIS A 470 38.38 -48.15 1.47
C HIS A 470 38.60 -47.30 2.71
N SER A 471 39.48 -47.86 3.53
CA SER A 471 40.13 -47.39 4.73
C SER A 471 41.08 -46.22 4.46
N ASP A 472 41.13 -45.32 5.43
CA ASP A 472 42.31 -44.64 6.00
C ASP A 472 43.51 -44.32 5.10
N SER A 473 43.84 -43.04 5.01
CA SER A 473 45.21 -42.56 5.25
C SER A 473 45.20 -41.08 5.63
N ASN A 474 45.43 -40.82 6.91
CA ASN A 474 45.91 -39.55 7.44
C ASN A 474 47.46 -39.54 7.28
N PRO A 475 48.11 -38.43 6.89
CA PRO A 475 49.51 -38.25 7.24
C PRO A 475 49.74 -37.01 8.09
N ASP A 476 50.42 -37.27 9.20
CA ASP A 476 50.96 -36.34 10.19
C ASP A 476 51.89 -35.28 9.62
N SER A 477 51.81 -34.11 10.25
CA SER A 477 52.90 -33.41 10.95
C SER A 477 54.33 -33.48 10.38
N ASP A 478 54.81 -32.32 9.94
CA ASP A 478 56.11 -31.73 10.32
C ASP A 478 55.97 -30.20 10.39
#